data_AF-A0A0T6AVM7-F1
#
_entry.id   AF-A0A0T6AVM7-F1
#
_cell.length_a   1.000
_cell.length_b   1.000
_cell.length_c   1.000
_cell.angle_alpha   90.00
_cell.angle_beta   90.00
_cell.angle_gamma   90.00
#
_symmetry.space_group_name_H-M   'P 1'
#
loop_
_entity.id
_entity.type
_entity.pdbx_description
1 polymer ?
#
loop_
_entity_poly.entity_id
_entity_poly.type
_entity_poly.pdbx_seq_one_letter_code
_entity_poly.pdbx_strand_id
1 'polypeptide(L)'
;MSFLTRKGILNSFNPIVQIKRHRGKINIQKPKPPHYERAKYLALAQPFYEKRRIDKCDKNIDRWGHLKVENPYQQLLASELLEKLKSSRLVAFYHMNSMTGDEHNKANVLFFRQNMSYKNYGKET
;
A
#
# COMPACT_ATOMS: atom_id res chain seq x y z
N MET A 1 40.02 -48.38 7.74
CA MET A 1 40.06 -46.90 7.52
C MET A 1 38.71 -46.20 7.68
N SER A 2 37.61 -46.89 8.00
CA SER A 2 36.24 -46.31 8.07
C SER A 2 35.86 -45.66 9.41
N PHE A 3 36.65 -45.85 10.47
CA PHE A 3 36.32 -45.30 11.81
C PHE A 3 36.81 -43.86 12.04
N LEU A 4 37.76 -43.38 11.23
CA LEU A 4 38.29 -42.01 11.33
C LEU A 4 37.33 -40.96 10.76
N THR A 5 36.59 -41.29 9.72
CA THR A 5 35.65 -40.37 9.05
C THR A 5 34.41 -40.06 9.90
N ARG A 6 34.01 -40.99 10.79
CA ARG A 6 32.83 -40.85 11.64
C ARG A 6 32.97 -39.77 12.71
N LYS A 7 34.19 -39.48 13.19
CA LYS A 7 34.48 -38.43 14.18
C LYS A 7 34.56 -37.02 13.58
N GLY A 8 34.79 -36.88 12.27
CA GLY A 8 34.89 -35.57 11.62
C GLY A 8 33.53 -34.98 11.21
N ILE A 9 32.59 -35.84 10.81
CA ILE A 9 31.31 -35.43 10.22
C ILE A 9 30.17 -35.35 11.25
N LEU A 10 30.23 -36.14 12.33
CA LEU A 10 29.18 -36.24 13.36
C LEU A 10 29.55 -35.59 14.70
N ASN A 11 30.52 -34.67 14.72
CA ASN A 11 30.72 -33.87 15.93
C ASN A 11 29.49 -32.97 16.10
N SER A 12 28.68 -33.25 17.12
CA SER A 12 27.63 -32.33 17.54
C SER A 12 28.30 -31.02 17.91
N PHE A 13 28.04 -29.96 17.13
CA PHE A 13 28.35 -28.61 17.56
C PHE A 13 27.47 -28.32 18.76
N ASN A 14 27.96 -28.65 19.96
CA ASN A 14 27.36 -28.18 21.18
C ASN A 14 27.57 -26.67 21.18
N PRO A 15 26.51 -25.85 21.02
CA PRO A 15 26.69 -24.41 21.09
C PRO A 15 27.31 -24.12 22.46
N ILE A 16 28.42 -23.38 22.46
CA ILE A 16 29.01 -22.92 23.71
C ILE A 16 27.97 -21.97 24.33
N VAL A 17 27.20 -22.46 25.30
CA VAL A 17 26.24 -21.67 26.07
C VAL A 17 27.03 -20.84 27.07
N GLN A 18 27.62 -19.74 26.60
CA GLN A 18 28.21 -18.74 27.48
C GLN A 18 27.10 -17.94 28.15
N ILE A 19 26.81 -18.25 29.42
CA ILE A 19 25.92 -17.46 30.26
C ILE A 19 26.65 -16.16 30.62
N LYS A 20 26.54 -15.15 29.76
CA LYS A 20 27.12 -13.83 30.04
C LYS A 20 26.19 -13.07 30.97
N ARG A 21 26.50 -13.06 32.27
CA ARG A 21 25.81 -12.18 33.23
C ARG A 21 26.09 -10.73 32.83
N HIS A 22 25.06 -10.03 32.37
CA HIS A 22 25.13 -8.58 32.17
C HIS A 22 25.27 -7.94 33.56
N ARG A 23 26.42 -7.32 33.84
CA ARG A 23 26.71 -6.66 35.14
C ARG A 23 25.83 -5.43 35.41
N GLY A 24 24.83 -5.14 34.58
CA GLY A 24 23.91 -4.01 34.72
C GLY A 24 22.60 -4.22 33.96
N LYS A 25 21.61 -3.36 34.24
CA LYS A 25 20.29 -3.39 33.59
C LYS A 25 20.44 -3.19 32.08
N ILE A 26 19.94 -4.15 31.30
CA ILE A 26 19.90 -4.04 29.83
C ILE A 26 18.90 -2.95 29.48
N ASN A 27 19.36 -1.89 28.81
CA ASN A 27 18.48 -0.84 28.34
C ASN A 27 17.83 -1.29 27.02
N ILE A 28 16.56 -1.72 27.10
CA ILE A 28 15.78 -2.18 25.94
C ILE A 28 15.34 -0.99 25.07
N GLN A 29 15.06 0.17 25.67
CA GLN A 29 14.59 1.35 24.95
C GLN A 29 15.71 2.03 24.13
N LYS A 30 16.95 2.01 24.64
CA LYS A 30 18.13 2.55 23.98
C LYS A 30 19.33 1.61 24.16
N PRO A 31 19.42 0.54 23.36
CA PRO A 31 20.54 -0.41 23.46
C PRO A 31 21.86 0.29 23.14
N LYS A 32 22.90 0.01 23.94
CA LYS A 32 24.24 0.55 23.69
C LYS A 32 24.81 -0.06 22.39
N PRO A 33 25.53 0.73 21.57
CA PRO A 33 26.18 0.20 20.39
C PRO A 33 27.20 -0.88 20.78
N PRO A 34 27.36 -1.93 19.96
CA PRO A 34 28.35 -2.97 20.22
C PRO A 34 29.79 -2.41 20.11
N HIS A 35 30.71 -3.05 20.83
CA HIS A 35 32.14 -2.81 20.65
C HIS A 35 32.57 -3.09 19.21
N TYR A 36 33.61 -2.41 18.73
CA TYR A 36 34.08 -2.44 17.34
C TYR A 36 34.21 -3.87 16.77
N GLU A 37 34.88 -4.77 17.49
CA GLU A 37 35.03 -6.16 17.04
C GLU A 37 33.69 -6.90 16.92
N ARG A 38 32.80 -6.71 17.90
CA ARG A 38 31.46 -7.32 17.88
C ARG A 38 30.62 -6.75 16.74
N ALA A 39 30.74 -5.45 16.45
CA ALA A 39 30.08 -4.81 15.33
C ALA A 39 30.53 -5.42 14.00
N LYS A 40 31.85 -5.67 13.84
CA LYS A 40 32.41 -6.32 12.66
C LYS A 40 31.84 -7.72 12.44
N TYR A 41 31.75 -8.54 13.48
CA TYR A 41 31.14 -9.88 13.38
C TYR A 41 29.65 -9.83 13.08
N LEU A 42 28.91 -8.90 13.71
CA LEU A 42 27.48 -8.74 13.46
C LEU A 42 27.19 -8.32 12.02
N ALA A 43 28.00 -7.43 11.45
CA ALA A 43 27.88 -7.02 10.05
C ALA A 43 28.12 -8.19 9.09
N LEU A 44 29.14 -9.02 9.36
CA LEU A 44 29.43 -10.22 8.57
C LEU A 44 28.33 -11.29 8.70
N ALA A 45 27.67 -11.39 9.84
CA ALA A 45 26.60 -12.34 10.10
C ALA A 45 25.23 -11.89 9.54
N GLN A 46 25.12 -10.71 8.92
CA GLN A 46 23.87 -10.29 8.29
C GLN A 46 23.54 -11.19 7.10
N PRO A 47 22.31 -11.71 6.99
CA PRO A 47 21.93 -12.53 5.85
C PRO A 47 22.00 -11.70 4.57
N PHE A 48 22.65 -12.26 3.55
CA PHE A 48 22.64 -11.67 2.22
C PHE A 48 21.33 -12.03 1.51
N TYR A 49 20.43 -11.06 1.40
CA TYR A 49 19.26 -11.19 0.55
C TYR A 49 19.62 -10.76 -0.86
N GLU A 50 19.57 -11.68 -1.81
CA GLU A 50 19.74 -11.34 -3.21
C GLU A 50 18.66 -10.33 -3.60
N LYS A 51 19.08 -9.18 -4.12
CA LYS A 51 18.16 -8.20 -4.70
C LYS A 51 17.51 -8.89 -5.89
N ARG A 52 16.32 -9.46 -5.68
CA ARG A 52 15.46 -9.93 -6.77
C ARG A 52 15.35 -8.77 -7.74
N ARG A 53 15.88 -8.91 -8.96
CA ARG A 53 15.42 -8.08 -10.07
C ARG A 53 13.95 -8.41 -10.15
N ILE A 54 13.11 -7.50 -9.68
CA ILE A 54 11.66 -7.64 -9.80
C ILE A 54 11.41 -7.43 -11.30
N ASP A 55 11.68 -8.45 -12.09
CA ASP A 55 11.02 -8.62 -13.36
C ASP A 55 9.56 -8.75 -12.98
N LYS A 56 8.83 -7.64 -13.06
CA LYS A 56 7.38 -7.58 -12.87
C LYS A 56 6.73 -8.38 -13.99
N CYS A 57 6.86 -9.70 -13.95
CA CYS A 57 6.18 -10.63 -14.81
C CYS A 57 4.72 -10.85 -14.36
N ASP A 58 4.21 -10.07 -13.42
CA ASP A 58 2.78 -9.96 -13.11
C ASP A 58 2.12 -8.83 -13.91
N LYS A 59 2.44 -8.70 -15.20
CA LYS A 59 1.73 -7.72 -16.04
C LYS A 59 0.29 -8.14 -16.36
N ASN A 60 -0.11 -9.39 -16.12
CA ASN A 60 -1.38 -9.91 -16.66
C ASN A 60 -2.16 -10.89 -15.77
N ILE A 61 -1.91 -11.00 -14.45
CA ILE A 61 -2.64 -12.00 -13.64
C ILE A 61 -3.92 -11.42 -12.97
N ASP A 62 -3.97 -10.11 -12.69
CA ASP A 62 -5.16 -9.50 -12.04
C ASP A 62 -6.00 -8.60 -12.97
N ARG A 63 -5.88 -8.75 -14.30
CA ARG A 63 -6.81 -8.11 -15.26
C ARG A 63 -7.93 -9.03 -15.73
N TRP A 64 -8.07 -10.21 -15.14
CA TRP A 64 -9.37 -10.87 -15.15
C TRP A 64 -10.28 -10.06 -14.25
N GLY A 65 -10.98 -9.14 -14.90
CA GLY A 65 -11.91 -8.23 -14.28
C GLY A 65 -12.74 -9.00 -13.28
N HIS A 66 -12.60 -8.62 -12.01
CA HIS A 66 -13.72 -8.77 -11.10
C HIS A 66 -14.94 -8.31 -11.90
N LEU A 67 -15.86 -9.24 -12.17
CA LEU A 67 -17.18 -8.92 -12.67
C LEU A 67 -17.65 -7.79 -11.76
N LYS A 68 -17.59 -6.55 -12.26
CA LYS A 68 -18.00 -5.39 -11.48
C LYS A 68 -19.46 -5.64 -11.23
N VAL A 69 -19.78 -6.04 -10.01
CA VAL A 69 -21.16 -6.20 -9.58
C VAL A 69 -21.74 -4.81 -9.72
N GLU A 70 -22.60 -4.63 -10.72
CA GLU A 70 -23.24 -3.34 -10.95
C GLU A 70 -24.06 -3.01 -9.71
N ASN A 71 -23.74 -1.88 -9.08
CA ASN A 71 -24.49 -1.43 -7.93
C ASN A 71 -25.87 -0.96 -8.43
N PRO A 72 -27.00 -1.52 -7.95
CA PRO A 72 -28.33 -1.13 -8.41
C PRO A 72 -28.59 0.37 -8.22
N TYR A 73 -27.94 1.00 -7.24
CA TYR A 73 -28.04 2.45 -7.05
C TYR A 73 -27.36 3.24 -8.18
N GLN A 74 -26.25 2.76 -8.73
CA GLN A 74 -25.60 3.40 -9.88
C GLN A 74 -26.50 3.34 -11.11
N GLN A 75 -27.21 2.24 -11.31
CA GLN A 75 -28.17 2.10 -12.41
C GLN A 75 -29.31 3.12 -12.31
N LEU A 76 -29.83 3.34 -11.10
CA LEU A 76 -30.88 4.33 -10.85
C LEU A 76 -30.38 5.78 -11.06
N LEU A 77 -29.16 6.07 -10.61
CA LEU A 77 -28.52 7.37 -10.87
C LEU A 77 -28.29 7.60 -12.37
N ALA A 78 -27.84 6.58 -13.09
CA ALA A 78 -27.61 6.66 -14.53
C ALA A 78 -28.91 6.90 -15.30
N SER A 79 -30.02 6.25 -14.90
CA SER A 79 -31.33 6.50 -15.51
C SER A 79 -31.82 7.93 -15.28
N GLU A 80 -31.69 8.44 -14.05
CA GLU A 80 -32.09 9.82 -13.71
C GLU A 80 -31.24 10.86 -14.45
N LEU A 81 -29.94 10.59 -14.58
CA LEU A 81 -29.01 11.44 -15.34
C LEU A 81 -29.38 11.46 -16.82
N LEU A 82 -29.68 10.30 -17.41
CA LEU A 82 -30.08 10.19 -18.81
C LEU A 82 -31.36 10.97 -19.10
N GLU A 83 -32.35 10.92 -18.21
CA GLU A 83 -33.58 11.72 -18.33
C GLU A 83 -33.29 13.23 -18.26
N LYS A 84 -32.39 13.65 -17.38
CA LYS A 84 -31.94 15.05 -17.27
C LYS A 84 -31.22 15.52 -18.53
N LEU A 85 -30.33 14.70 -19.08
CA LEU A 85 -29.64 15.03 -20.34
C LEU A 85 -30.63 15.19 -21.49
N LYS A 86 -31.63 14.29 -21.61
CA LYS A 86 -32.65 14.35 -22.67
C LYS A 86 -33.58 15.55 -22.54
N SER A 87 -33.93 15.94 -21.31
CA SER A 87 -34.82 17.09 -21.05
C SER A 87 -34.11 18.44 -21.16
N SER A 88 -32.79 18.47 -20.96
CA SER A 88 -31.99 19.69 -21.06
C SER A 88 -31.71 20.08 -22.52
N ARG A 89 -31.79 21.37 -22.83
CA ARG A 89 -31.40 21.91 -24.14
C ARG A 89 -29.88 22.13 -24.28
N LEU A 90 -29.19 22.27 -23.15
CA LEU A 90 -27.76 22.52 -23.08
C LEU A 90 -27.17 21.78 -21.88
N VAL A 91 -26.07 21.09 -22.12
CA VAL A 91 -25.30 20.36 -21.11
C VAL A 91 -23.83 20.78 -21.27
N ALA A 92 -23.21 21.15 -20.16
CA ALA A 92 -21.78 21.48 -20.13
C ALA A 92 -21.06 20.53 -19.18
N PHE A 93 -19.94 19.97 -19.64
CA PHE A 93 -19.04 19.15 -18.82
C PHE A 93 -17.80 19.97 -18.48
N TYR A 94 -17.43 19.98 -17.20
CA TYR A 94 -16.22 20.66 -16.72
C TYR A 94 -15.50 19.78 -15.71
N HIS A 95 -14.19 19.98 -15.62
CA HIS A 95 -13.40 19.39 -14.54
C HIS A 95 -13.58 20.21 -13.27
N MET A 96 -13.86 19.55 -12.15
CA MET A 96 -13.96 20.20 -10.86
C MET A 96 -12.56 20.42 -10.29
N ASN A 97 -12.05 21.65 -10.41
CA ASN A 97 -10.83 22.07 -9.72
C ASN A 97 -11.06 22.13 -8.21
N SER A 98 -9.98 22.08 -7.42
CA SER A 98 -10.06 22.25 -5.97
C SER A 98 -10.62 23.64 -5.64
N MET A 99 -11.78 23.67 -4.99
CA MET A 99 -12.44 24.88 -4.52
C MET A 99 -12.79 24.72 -3.04
N THR A 100 -12.85 25.85 -2.35
CA THR A 100 -13.29 25.92 -0.95
C THR A 100 -14.80 25.73 -0.86
N GLY A 101 -15.33 25.28 0.28
CA GLY A 101 -16.78 25.08 0.46
C GLY A 101 -17.61 26.33 0.19
N ASP A 102 -17.10 27.51 0.58
CA ASP A 102 -17.75 28.79 0.33
C ASP A 102 -17.83 29.14 -1.16
N GLU A 103 -16.79 28.81 -1.92
CA GLU A 103 -16.73 29.03 -3.36
C GLU A 103 -17.72 28.12 -4.09
N HIS A 104 -17.85 26.87 -3.65
CA HIS A 104 -18.84 25.94 -4.16
C HIS A 104 -20.29 26.44 -3.93
N ASN A 105 -20.56 26.97 -2.74
CA ASN A 105 -21.87 27.53 -2.41
C ASN A 105 -22.17 28.78 -3.26
N LYS A 106 -21.19 29.66 -3.44
CA LYS A 106 -21.34 30.82 -4.34
C LYS A 106 -21.64 30.38 -5.77
N ALA A 107 -20.92 29.38 -6.29
CA ALA A 107 -21.16 28.84 -7.62
C ALA A 107 -22.58 28.26 -7.76
N ASN A 108 -23.03 27.46 -6.79
CA ASN A 108 -24.39 26.90 -6.78
C ASN A 108 -25.48 27.98 -6.80
N VAL A 109 -25.30 29.05 -6.01
CA VAL A 109 -26.25 30.18 -6.01
C VAL A 109 -26.28 30.88 -7.36
N LEU A 110 -25.13 31.05 -8.02
CA LEU A 110 -25.06 31.64 -9.36
C LEU A 110 -25.77 30.77 -10.40
N PHE A 111 -25.51 29.47 -10.41
CA PHE A 111 -26.19 28.53 -11.31
C PHE A 111 -27.70 28.50 -11.06
N PHE A 112 -28.12 28.47 -9.79
CA PHE A 112 -29.53 28.48 -9.43
C PHE A 112 -30.23 29.76 -9.90
N ARG A 113 -29.60 30.94 -9.74
CA ARG A 113 -30.13 32.22 -10.25
C ARG A 113 -30.32 32.22 -11.77
N GLN A 114 -29.51 31.45 -12.49
CA GLN A 114 -29.59 31.30 -13.94
C GLN A 114 -30.47 30.11 -14.38
N ASN A 115 -31.21 29.49 -13.45
CA ASN A 115 -32.01 28.28 -13.70
C ASN A 115 -31.21 27.10 -14.27
N MET A 116 -29.92 27.02 -13.93
CA MET A 116 -29.04 25.91 -14.28
C MET A 116 -28.88 24.97 -13.09
N SER A 117 -28.86 23.67 -13.37
CA SER A 117 -28.59 22.66 -12.34
C SER A 117 -27.11 22.25 -12.36
N TYR A 118 -26.46 22.35 -11.21
CA TYR A 118 -25.10 21.87 -10.99
C TYR A 118 -25.17 20.52 -10.26
N LYS A 119 -24.57 19.48 -10.85
CA LYS A 119 -24.51 18.13 -10.28
C LYS A 119 -23.12 17.54 -10.48
N ASN A 120 -22.66 16.80 -9.49
CA ASN A 120 -21.42 16.05 -9.54
C ASN A 120 -21.76 14.56 -9.43
N TYR A 121 -21.20 13.75 -10.33
CA TYR A 121 -21.45 12.32 -10.45
C TYR A 121 -20.12 11.57 -10.44
N GLY A 122 -20.16 10.30 -10.04
CA GLY A 122 -18.97 9.46 -10.00
C GLY A 122 -18.50 9.07 -11.40
N LYS A 123 -17.29 8.54 -11.52
CA LYS A 123 -16.78 8.05 -12.82
C LYS A 123 -17.57 6.85 -13.37
N GLU A 124 -18.17 6.06 -12.48
CA GLU A 124 -18.85 4.80 -12.82
C GLU A 124 -20.36 4.95 -13.02
N THR A 125 -20.91 6.16 -12.88
CA THR A 125 -22.33 6.47 -13.10
C THR A 125 -22.62 6.98 -14.50
#